data_AF-A0A2N5K634-F1
#
_entry.id   AF-A0A2N5K634-F1
#
_cell.length_a   1.000
_cell.length_b   1.000
_cell.length_c   1.000
_cell.angle_alpha   90.00
_cell.angle_beta   90.00
_cell.angle_gamma   90.00
#
_symmetry.space_group_name_H-M   'P 1'
#
loop_
_entity.id
_entity.type
_entity.pdbx_description
1 polymer ?
#
loop_
_entity_poly.entity_id
_entity_poly.type
_entity_poly.pdbx_seq_one_letter_code
_entity_poly.pdbx_strand_id
1 'polypeptide(L)' 'AFALPDLIRTKTNLVPEGVSQVRIVEIVELDRQADGGTHVGNTEEVGEVVLVKTRSKGATNKRIIIGLGS' A
#
# COMPACT_ATOMS: atom_id res chain seq x y z
N ALA A 1 -10.59 -3.51 11.00
CA ALA A 1 -10.23 -2.24 10.32
C ALA A 1 -10.84 -1.02 11.02
N PHE A 2 -12.13 -1.03 11.35
CA PHE A 2 -12.85 0.13 11.93
C PHE A 2 -12.34 0.67 13.29
N ALA A 3 -11.44 -0.04 13.98
CA ALA A 3 -10.82 0.40 15.24
C ALA A 3 -9.33 0.80 15.12
N LEU A 4 -8.75 0.74 13.92
CA LEU A 4 -7.34 1.07 13.65
C LEU A 4 -7.28 2.02 12.44
N PRO A 5 -7.34 3.36 12.68
CA PRO A 5 -7.50 4.35 11.62
C PRO A 5 -6.34 4.35 10.61
N ASP A 6 -5.12 4.05 11.05
CA ASP A 6 -3.91 4.09 10.21
C ASP A 6 -3.85 2.96 9.17
N LEU A 7 -4.75 1.99 9.27
CA LEU A 7 -4.81 0.82 8.42
C LEU A 7 -5.44 1.10 7.05
N ILE A 8 -6.21 2.19 6.95
CA ILE A 8 -6.88 2.65 5.73
C ILE A 8 -6.20 3.96 5.29
N ARG A 9 -5.41 3.88 4.21
CA ARG A 9 -4.59 5.01 3.73
C ARG A 9 -5.32 6.00 2.81
N THR A 10 -6.60 5.79 2.57
CA THR A 10 -7.42 6.67 1.72
C THR A 10 -8.02 7.79 2.55
N LYS A 11 -8.17 9.00 1.96
CA LYS A 11 -8.79 10.17 2.63
C LYS A 11 -10.23 9.92 3.08
N THR A 12 -10.89 8.93 2.50
CA THR A 12 -12.24 8.50 2.83
C THR A 12 -12.21 7.00 2.99
N ASN A 13 -13.01 6.45 3.90
CA ASN A 13 -13.15 5.00 4.02
C ASN A 13 -13.87 4.48 2.77
N LEU A 14 -13.17 3.65 1.98
CA LEU A 14 -13.73 3.05 0.77
C LEU A 14 -14.24 1.62 1.00
N VAL A 15 -14.19 1.12 2.24
CA VAL A 15 -14.69 -0.22 2.56
C VAL A 15 -16.22 -0.22 2.43
N PRO A 16 -16.81 -1.05 1.55
CA PRO A 16 -18.27 -1.11 1.39
C PRO A 16 -18.99 -1.52 2.68
N GLU A 17 -20.19 -1.00 2.89
CA GLU A 17 -20.98 -1.19 4.13
C GLU A 17 -21.36 -2.65 4.45
N GLY A 18 -21.20 -3.57 3.49
CA GLY A 18 -21.45 -5.02 3.68
C GLY A 18 -20.23 -5.85 4.07
N VAL A 19 -19.03 -5.26 4.15
CA VAL A 19 -17.79 -6.00 4.42
C VAL A 19 -17.62 -6.21 5.93
N SER A 20 -17.88 -7.42 6.38
CA SER A 20 -17.72 -7.82 7.78
C SER A 20 -16.27 -8.17 8.17
N GLN A 21 -15.44 -8.52 7.19
CA GLN A 21 -14.04 -8.90 7.39
C GLN A 21 -13.15 -8.12 6.44
N VAL A 22 -12.07 -7.54 6.98
CA VAL A 22 -11.06 -6.81 6.20
C VAL A 22 -9.74 -7.54 6.32
N ARG A 23 -9.18 -7.95 5.18
CA ARG A 23 -7.86 -8.56 5.11
C ARG A 23 -6.78 -7.51 5.32
N ILE A 24 -5.81 -7.86 6.17
CA ILE A 24 -4.66 -7.02 6.48
C ILE A 24 -3.41 -7.68 5.92
N VAL A 25 -2.58 -6.89 5.26
CA VAL A 25 -1.24 -7.24 4.80
C VAL A 25 -0.24 -6.50 5.67
N GLU A 26 0.76 -7.23 6.16
CA GLU A 26 1.77 -6.70 7.08
C GLU A 26 3.15 -7.04 6.54
N ILE A 27 3.97 -6.00 6.39
CA ILE A 27 5.42 -6.14 6.30
C ILE A 27 5.92 -5.97 7.72
N VAL A 28 6.33 -7.08 8.33
CA VAL A 28 6.67 -7.17 9.75
C VAL A 28 7.62 -6.03 10.16
N GLU A 29 7.26 -5.34 11.25
CA GLU A 29 8.01 -4.21 11.83
C GLU A 29 8.12 -2.94 10.95
N LEU A 30 7.59 -2.95 9.72
CA LEU A 30 7.65 -1.81 8.81
C LEU A 30 6.28 -1.19 8.57
N ASP A 31 5.31 -1.99 8.13
CA ASP A 31 4.05 -1.46 7.63
C ASP A 31 2.88 -2.45 7.76
N ARG A 32 1.68 -1.92 7.94
CA ARG A 32 0.45 -2.71 8.06
C ARG A 32 -0.71 -1.98 7.38
N GLN A 33 -1.39 -2.65 6.46
CA GLN A 33 -2.42 -2.03 5.63
C GLN A 33 -3.59 -2.98 5.34
N ALA A 34 -4.80 -2.44 5.21
CA ALA A 34 -5.94 -3.16 4.63
C ALA A 34 -5.79 -3.26 3.10
N ASP A 35 -5.68 -4.48 2.58
CA ASP A 35 -5.54 -4.75 1.15
C ASP A 35 -6.18 -6.11 0.77
N GLY A 36 -6.87 -6.13 -0.36
CA GLY A 36 -7.50 -7.31 -0.94
C GLY A 36 -6.71 -7.95 -2.10
N GLY A 37 -5.61 -7.34 -2.54
CA GLY A 37 -4.79 -7.80 -3.67
C GLY A 37 -3.99 -9.07 -3.40
N THR A 38 -3.39 -9.67 -4.43
CA THR A 38 -2.43 -10.77 -4.29
C THR A 38 -1.04 -10.22 -4.00
N HIS A 39 -0.35 -10.79 -3.02
CA HIS A 39 1.00 -10.39 -2.62
C HIS A 39 1.96 -11.58 -2.70
N VAL A 40 3.25 -11.28 -2.86
CA VAL A 40 4.35 -12.24 -2.70
C VAL A 40 4.45 -12.72 -1.24
N GLY A 41 5.16 -13.81 -1.01
CA GLY A 41 5.34 -14.39 0.32
C GLY A 41 6.28 -13.58 1.22
N ASN A 42 7.27 -12.90 0.64
CA ASN A 42 8.22 -12.02 1.34
C ASN A 42 8.81 -10.92 0.44
N THR A 43 9.52 -9.95 1.02
CA THR A 43 10.05 -8.79 0.29
C THR A 43 11.19 -9.12 -0.68
N GLU A 44 11.90 -10.23 -0.50
CA GLU A 44 13.01 -10.62 -1.40
C GLU A 44 12.50 -11.03 -2.79
N GLU A 45 11.27 -11.56 -2.87
CA GLU A 45 10.62 -11.93 -4.14
C GLU A 45 10.35 -10.72 -5.05
N VAL A 46 10.34 -9.50 -4.51
CA VAL A 46 10.19 -8.26 -5.31
C VAL A 46 11.47 -7.93 -6.08
N GLY A 47 12.64 -8.33 -5.57
CA GLY A 47 13.94 -8.00 -6.14
C GLY A 47 14.33 -6.52 -5.99
N GLU A 48 15.21 -6.05 -6.88
CA GLU A 48 15.68 -4.66 -6.89
C GLU A 48 14.54 -3.68 -7.19
N VAL A 49 14.52 -2.55 -6.47
CA VAL A 49 13.56 -1.45 -6.69
C VAL A 49 14.32 -0.20 -7.12
N VAL A 50 14.06 0.26 -8.34
CA VAL A 50 14.76 1.42 -8.92
C VAL A 50 13.83 2.62 -9.07
N LEU A 51 14.26 3.80 -8.60
CA LEU A 51 13.54 5.04 -8.83
C LEU A 51 13.69 5.49 -10.29
N VAL A 52 12.67 5.24 -11.09
CA VAL A 52 12.68 5.61 -12.51
C VAL A 52 12.45 7.11 -12.69
N LYS A 53 11.47 7.67 -11.98
CA LYS A 53 11.02 9.04 -12.24
C LYS A 53 10.19 9.60 -11.09
N THR A 54 10.31 10.91 -10.85
CA THR A 54 9.37 11.65 -10.01
C THR A 54 8.65 12.74 -10.80
N ARG A 55 7.41 13.02 -10.42
CA ARG A 55 6.58 14.10 -10.97
C ARG A 55 5.78 14.77 -9.86
N SER A 56 5.74 16.09 -9.86
CA SER A 56 4.80 16.84 -9.00
C SER A 56 3.37 16.63 -9.49
N LYS A 57 2.42 16.48 -8.56
CA LYS A 57 0.97 16.44 -8.81
C LYS A 57 0.25 17.53 -8.02
N GLY A 58 0.93 18.66 -7.78
CA GLY A 58 0.46 19.80 -7.00
C GLY A 58 1.33 20.05 -5.77
N ALA A 59 0.91 20.97 -4.91
CA ALA A 59 1.69 21.40 -3.74
C ALA A 59 1.98 20.27 -2.73
N THR A 60 1.05 19.32 -2.58
CA THR A 60 1.12 18.29 -1.53
C THR A 60 1.38 16.87 -2.03
N ASN A 61 1.28 16.64 -3.35
CA ASN A 61 1.36 15.29 -3.91
C ASN A 61 2.53 15.15 -4.87
N LYS A 62 3.27 14.05 -4.74
CA LYS A 62 4.30 13.62 -5.70
C LYS A 62 3.92 12.24 -6.23
N ARG A 63 4.02 12.05 -7.54
CA ARG A 63 3.97 10.73 -8.17
C ARG A 63 5.38 10.20 -8.30
N ILE A 64 5.61 9.03 -7.73
CA ILE A 64 6.86 8.28 -7.80
C ILE A 64 6.59 7.10 -8.74
N ILE A 65 7.46 6.93 -9.74
CA ILE A 65 7.43 5.81 -10.67
C ILE A 65 8.67 4.96 -10.35
N ILE A 66 8.43 3.69 -10.03
CA ILE A 66 9.47 2.72 -9.70
C ILE A 66 9.48 1.60 -10.75
N GLY A 67 10.66 1.01 -10.97
CA GLY A 67 10.85 -0.26 -11.66
C GLY A 67 11.08 -1.36 -10.63
N LEU A 68 10.69 -2.59 -10.97
CA LEU A 68 10.90 -3.79 -10.15
C LEU A 68 11.75 -4.78 -10.96
N GLY A 69 12.68 -5.45 -10.29
CA GLY A 69 13.57 -6.45 -10.87
C GLY A 69 14.82 -5.87 -11.53
N SER A 70 15.78 -6.76 -11.76
CA SER A 70 16.98 -6.56 -12.59
C SER A 70 16.80 -7.30 -13.92
#